data_AF-A0A3N5P1M7-F1
#
_entry.id   AF-A0A3N5P1M7-F1
#
_cell.length_a   1.000
_cell.length_b   1.000
_cell.length_c   1.000
_cell.angle_alpha   90.00
_cell.angle_beta   90.00
_cell.angle_gamma   90.00
#
_symmetry.space_group_name_H-M   'P 1'
#
loop_
_entity.id
_entity.type
_entity.pdbx_description
1 polymer ?
#
loop_
_entity_poly.entity_id
_entity_poly.type
_entity_poly.pdbx_seq_one_letter_code
_entity_poly.pdbx_strand_id
1 'polypeptide(L)'
;MSVALPRNTTNQTEGWLVGDIARVLHRVTGGVIVVFVLVHVAAQAALHAPAMAAVKSSVGTWLPIAQSQHWVHAVLYFSLVFHTLYGLRLVASELGARFDYRRSLWVIIGLSALVGLREVARYV
;
A
#
# COMPACT_ATOMS: atom_id res chain seq x y z
N MET A 1 -23.06 -3.02 46.48
CA MET A 1 -23.17 -1.95 45.47
C MET A 1 -22.50 -2.43 44.20
N SER A 2 -23.26 -2.78 43.16
CA SER A 2 -22.71 -3.07 41.84
C SER A 2 -22.41 -1.74 41.14
N VAL A 3 -21.14 -1.52 40.78
CA VAL A 3 -20.76 -0.40 39.92
C VAL A 3 -21.21 -0.75 38.51
N ALA A 4 -22.30 -0.14 38.06
CA ALA A 4 -22.73 -0.25 36.68
C ALA A 4 -21.68 0.43 35.78
N LEU A 5 -21.00 -0.35 34.95
CA LEU A 5 -20.08 0.19 33.95
C LEU A 5 -20.86 1.10 32.97
N PRO A 6 -20.27 2.23 32.52
CA PRO A 6 -20.94 3.14 31.60
C PRO A 6 -21.42 2.39 30.35
N ARG A 7 -22.67 2.65 29.96
CA ARG A 7 -23.27 2.17 28.72
C ARG A 7 -22.31 2.49 27.57
N ASN A 8 -22.07 1.55 26.67
CA ASN A 8 -21.24 1.73 25.49
C ASN A 8 -21.87 2.80 24.57
N THR A 9 -21.55 4.07 24.81
CA THR A 9 -22.10 5.24 24.09
C THR A 9 -21.30 5.56 22.84
N THR A 10 -20.20 4.87 22.59
CA THR A 10 -19.27 5.18 21.50
C THR A 10 -19.52 4.34 20.25
N ASN A 11 -20.41 3.33 20.31
CA ASN A 11 -20.64 2.35 19.24
C ASN A 11 -19.33 1.73 18.69
N GLN A 12 -18.25 1.74 19.49
CA GLN A 12 -16.93 1.29 19.05
C GLN A 12 -16.82 -0.24 18.87
N THR A 13 -17.86 -0.98 19.23
CA THR A 13 -17.90 -2.44 19.22
C THR A 13 -18.82 -3.04 18.14
N GLU A 14 -19.51 -2.21 17.35
CA GLU A 14 -20.46 -2.70 16.34
C GLU A 14 -19.81 -2.70 14.94
N GLY A 15 -19.21 -3.83 14.57
CA GLY A 15 -18.69 -4.12 13.24
C GLY A 15 -17.24 -3.68 12.98
N TRP A 16 -16.68 -4.11 11.85
CA TRP A 16 -15.42 -3.54 11.34
C TRP A 16 -15.67 -2.06 11.06
N LEU A 17 -15.24 -1.21 11.99
CA LEU A 17 -15.26 0.22 11.77
C LEU A 17 -14.44 0.46 10.51
N VAL A 18 -14.95 1.28 9.59
CA VAL A 18 -14.22 1.67 8.37
C VAL A 18 -12.80 2.19 8.70
N GLY A 19 -12.62 2.69 9.94
CA GLY A 19 -11.36 2.89 10.68
C GLY A 19 -10.32 1.78 10.54
N ASP A 20 -10.72 0.56 10.91
CA ASP A 20 -9.85 -0.60 10.96
C ASP A 20 -9.46 -1.09 9.57
N ILE A 21 -10.39 -1.01 8.61
CA ILE A 21 -10.13 -1.35 7.21
C ILE A 21 -8.97 -0.50 6.67
N ALA A 22 -9.02 0.82 6.83
CA ALA A 22 -7.97 1.67 6.26
C ALA A 22 -6.62 1.50 6.97
N ARG A 23 -6.62 1.27 8.28
CA ARG A 23 -5.40 0.93 9.04
C ARG A 23 -4.80 -0.39 8.59
N VAL A 24 -5.63 -1.41 8.32
CA VAL A 24 -5.16 -2.69 7.77
C VAL A 24 -4.61 -2.49 6.37
N LEU A 25 -5.35 -1.80 5.49
CA LEU A 25 -4.88 -1.51 4.13
C LEU A 25 -3.56 -0.73 4.12
N HIS A 26 -3.37 0.23 5.02
CA HIS A 26 -2.12 0.99 5.12
C HIS A 26 -0.93 0.10 5.50
N ARG A 27 -1.13 -0.85 6.43
CA ARG A 27 -0.12 -1.84 6.81
C ARG A 27 0.19 -2.82 5.69
N VAL A 28 -0.85 -3.34 5.04
CA VAL A 28 -0.70 -4.28 3.91
C VAL A 28 0.04 -3.62 2.75
N THR A 29 -0.36 -2.42 2.35
CA THR A 29 0.31 -1.66 1.28
C THR A 29 1.76 -1.33 1.64
N GLY A 30 2.06 -1.02 2.90
CA GLY A 30 3.43 -0.86 3.40
C GLY A 30 4.26 -2.15 3.25
N GLY A 31 3.68 -3.30 3.61
CA GLY A 31 4.30 -4.61 3.42
C GLY A 31 4.59 -4.93 1.96
N VAL A 32 3.64 -4.64 1.06
CA VAL A 32 3.82 -4.79 -0.40
C VAL A 32 4.99 -3.94 -0.90
N ILE A 33 5.08 -2.68 -0.47
CA ILE A 33 6.17 -1.77 -0.85
C ILE A 33 7.52 -2.32 -0.37
N VAL A 34 7.61 -2.76 0.89
CA VAL A 34 8.87 -3.31 1.45
C VAL A 34 9.32 -4.53 0.66
N VAL A 35 8.42 -5.49 0.42
CA VAL A 35 8.74 -6.70 -0.38
C VAL A 35 9.20 -6.30 -1.77
N PHE A 36 8.48 -5.39 -2.43
CA PHE A 36 8.87 -4.91 -3.76
C PHE A 36 10.25 -4.28 -3.76
N VAL A 37 10.54 -3.37 -2.82
CA VAL A 37 11.84 -2.69 -2.72
C VAL A 37 12.97 -3.70 -2.49
N LEU A 38 12.79 -4.68 -1.60
CA LEU A 38 13.80 -5.70 -1.35
C LEU A 38 14.10 -6.53 -2.60
N VAL A 39 13.06 -7.01 -3.29
CA VAL A 39 13.20 -7.76 -4.55
C VAL A 39 13.84 -6.87 -5.64
N HIS A 40 13.41 -5.62 -5.74
CA HIS A 40 13.92 -4.68 -6.74
C HIS A 40 15.42 -4.39 -6.53
N VAL A 41 15.84 -4.11 -5.30
CA VAL A 41 17.25 -3.87 -4.97
C VAL A 41 18.09 -5.12 -5.23
N ALA A 42 17.61 -6.30 -4.85
CA ALA A 42 18.31 -7.56 -5.12
C ALA A 42 18.46 -7.82 -6.64
N ALA A 43 17.41 -7.57 -7.42
CA ALA A 43 17.44 -7.69 -8.87
C ALA A 43 18.43 -6.70 -9.51
N GLN A 44 18.41 -5.44 -9.09
CA GLN A 44 19.35 -4.41 -9.57
C GLN A 44 20.81 -4.78 -9.21
N ALA A 45 21.05 -5.25 -7.98
CA ALA A 45 22.36 -5.74 -7.58
C ALA A 45 22.81 -6.91 -8.45
N ALA A 46 21.95 -7.88 -8.75
CA ALA A 46 22.28 -9.01 -9.61
C ALA A 46 22.62 -8.61 -11.05
N LEU A 47 21.96 -7.58 -11.59
CA LEU A 47 22.19 -7.11 -12.97
C LEU A 47 23.45 -6.24 -13.12
N HIS A 48 23.76 -5.45 -12.09
CA HIS A 48 24.72 -4.35 -12.19
C HIS A 48 25.96 -4.50 -11.31
N ALA A 49 25.92 -5.29 -10.22
CA ALA A 49 27.08 -5.49 -9.37
C ALA A 49 28.03 -6.55 -9.96
N PRO A 50 29.31 -6.24 -10.19
CA PRO A 50 30.29 -7.20 -10.72
C PRO A 50 30.41 -8.47 -9.87
N ALA A 51 30.29 -8.33 -8.55
CA ALA A 51 30.33 -9.44 -7.59
C ALA A 51 29.20 -10.48 -7.80
N MET A 52 28.13 -10.12 -8.51
CA MET A 52 26.96 -10.96 -8.76
C MET A 52 26.93 -11.55 -10.19
N ALA A 53 28.05 -11.49 -10.93
CA ALA A 53 28.12 -11.94 -12.33
C ALA A 53 27.61 -13.39 -12.53
N ALA A 54 27.87 -14.29 -11.58
CA ALA A 54 27.39 -15.68 -11.64
C ALA A 54 25.86 -15.82 -11.53
N VAL A 55 25.19 -14.85 -10.91
CA VAL A 55 23.73 -14.84 -10.69
C VAL A 55 23.00 -14.14 -11.85
N LYS A 56 23.70 -13.27 -12.58
CA LYS A 56 23.15 -12.48 -13.69
C LYS A 56 22.51 -13.35 -14.79
N SER A 57 23.14 -14.47 -15.15
CA SER A 57 22.60 -15.39 -16.16
C SER A 57 21.29 -16.03 -15.71
N SER A 58 21.18 -16.41 -14.44
CA SER A 58 19.97 -16.99 -13.85
C SER A 58 18.83 -15.98 -13.74
N VAL A 59 19.15 -14.71 -13.42
CA VAL A 59 18.15 -13.63 -13.28
C VAL A 59 17.68 -13.11 -14.65
N GLY A 60 18.56 -13.09 -15.65
CA GLY A 60 18.27 -12.57 -16.99
C GLY A 60 17.10 -13.28 -17.70
N THR A 61 16.77 -14.52 -17.33
CA THR A 61 15.71 -15.30 -17.99
C THR A 61 14.32 -14.97 -17.46
N TRP A 62 14.15 -14.80 -16.15
CA TRP A 62 12.82 -14.62 -15.54
C TRP A 62 12.51 -13.17 -15.18
N LEU A 63 13.53 -12.34 -14.93
CA LEU A 63 13.32 -10.96 -14.49
C LEU A 63 12.60 -10.09 -15.53
N PRO A 64 12.92 -10.14 -16.84
CA PRO A 64 12.18 -9.38 -17.85
C PRO A 64 10.71 -9.79 -17.91
N ILE A 65 10.41 -11.09 -17.72
CA ILE A 65 9.04 -11.61 -17.68
C ILE A 65 8.30 -11.02 -16.49
N ALA A 66 8.90 -11.04 -15.30
CA ALA A 66 8.32 -10.44 -14.09
C ALA A 66 8.14 -8.92 -14.22
N GLN A 67 9.10 -8.22 -14.82
CA GLN A 67 9.04 -6.77 -15.10
C GLN A 67 8.06 -6.39 -16.21
N SER A 68 7.63 -7.32 -17.04
CA SER A 68 6.60 -7.06 -18.06
C SER A 68 5.17 -7.22 -17.53
N GLN A 69 5.00 -7.68 -16.28
CA GLN A 69 3.68 -7.88 -15.68
C GLN A 69 3.06 -6.54 -15.28
N HIS A 70 2.16 -6.02 -16.12
CA HIS A 70 1.46 -4.75 -15.89
C HIS A 70 0.61 -4.76 -14.61
N TRP A 71 0.04 -5.89 -14.23
CA TRP A 71 -0.73 -6.02 -12.99
C TRP A 71 0.14 -5.85 -11.74
N VAL A 72 1.42 -6.25 -11.78
CA VAL A 72 2.37 -6.04 -10.67
C VAL A 72 2.62 -4.54 -10.48
N HIS A 73 2.83 -3.80 -11.58
CA HIS A 73 3.00 -2.34 -11.54
C HIS A 73 1.74 -1.65 -11.06
N ALA A 74 0.56 -2.09 -11.50
CA ALA A 74 -0.71 -1.54 -11.04
C ALA A 74 -0.90 -1.71 -9.53
N VAL A 75 -0.64 -2.91 -9.00
CA VAL A 75 -0.72 -3.19 -7.55
C VAL A 75 0.30 -2.37 -6.77
N LEU A 76 1.53 -2.26 -7.27
CA LEU A 76 2.58 -1.45 -6.64
C LEU A 76 2.19 0.03 -6.60
N TYR A 77 1.75 0.60 -7.72
CA TYR A 77 1.40 2.03 -7.81
C TYR A 77 0.17 2.36 -6.99
N PHE A 78 -0.84 1.49 -7.00
CA PHE A 78 -1.95 1.59 -6.05
C PHE A 78 -1.45 1.62 -4.61
N SER A 79 -0.57 0.67 -4.25
CA SER A 79 -0.03 0.54 -2.88
C SER A 79 0.76 1.78 -2.47
N LEU A 80 1.62 2.31 -3.34
CA LEU A 80 2.41 3.52 -3.09
C LEU A 80 1.52 4.73 -2.85
N VAL A 81 0.54 4.98 -3.73
CA VAL A 81 -0.35 6.14 -3.62
C VAL A 81 -1.22 6.02 -2.36
N PHE A 82 -1.82 4.86 -2.12
CA PHE A 82 -2.65 4.64 -0.94
C PHE A 82 -1.83 4.82 0.34
N HIS A 83 -0.67 4.16 0.43
CA HIS A 83 0.19 4.21 1.62
C HIS A 83 0.63 5.64 1.92
N THR A 84 1.05 6.38 0.89
CA THR A 84 1.52 7.76 1.01
C THR A 84 0.39 8.71 1.42
N LEU A 85 -0.75 8.69 0.72
CA LEU A 85 -1.85 9.61 1.01
C LEU A 85 -2.49 9.32 2.37
N TYR A 86 -2.62 8.04 2.74
CA TYR A 86 -3.14 7.67 4.05
C TYR A 86 -2.15 8.04 5.17
N GLY A 87 -0.85 7.80 4.97
CA GLY A 87 0.19 8.24 5.91
C GLY A 87 0.20 9.76 6.09
N LEU A 88 0.09 10.51 4.99
CA LEU A 88 0.01 11.97 5.03
C LEU A 88 -1.24 12.47 5.76
N ARG A 89 -2.38 11.80 5.57
CA ARG A 89 -3.60 12.08 6.33
C ARG A 89 -3.39 11.87 7.83
N LEU A 90 -2.73 10.79 8.24
CA LEU A 90 -2.42 10.53 9.65
C LEU A 90 -1.56 11.65 10.22
N VAL A 91 -0.45 11.98 9.55
CA VAL A 91 0.43 13.10 9.94
C VAL A 91 -0.35 14.41 10.04
N ALA A 92 -1.15 14.75 9.03
CA ALA A 92 -1.93 15.99 9.06
C ALA A 92 -2.98 16.00 10.20
N SER A 93 -3.54 14.83 10.54
CA SER A 93 -4.47 14.71 11.67
C SER A 93 -3.76 14.90 13.02
N GLU A 94 -2.54 14.40 13.15
CA GLU A 94 -1.68 14.63 14.32
C GLU A 94 -1.27 16.11 14.45
N LEU A 95 -1.13 16.81 13.33
CA LEU A 95 -0.90 18.26 13.28
C LEU A 95 -2.17 19.10 13.50
N GLY A 96 -3.32 18.48 13.77
CA GLY A 96 -4.57 19.15 14.15
C GLY A 96 -5.55 19.40 13.01
N ALA A 97 -5.27 18.95 11.79
CA ALA A 97 -6.24 19.02 10.69
C ALA A 97 -7.42 18.06 10.91
N ARG A 98 -8.63 18.52 10.60
CA ARG A 98 -9.85 17.72 10.74
C ARG A 98 -10.33 17.24 9.38
N PHE A 99 -10.26 15.93 9.15
CA PHE A 99 -10.75 15.31 7.93
C PHE A 99 -11.94 14.41 8.23
N ASP A 100 -13.00 14.51 7.44
CA ASP A 100 -14.07 13.51 7.46
C ASP A 100 -13.49 12.14 7.09
N TYR A 101 -13.70 11.15 7.97
CA TYR A 101 -13.07 9.85 7.84
C TYR A 101 -13.50 9.12 6.56
N ARG A 102 -14.80 9.06 6.30
CA ARG A 102 -15.35 8.28 5.19
C ARG A 102 -14.98 8.91 3.85
N ARG A 103 -15.15 10.22 3.73
CA ARG A 103 -14.84 10.98 2.53
C ARG A 103 -13.34 10.93 2.22
N SER A 104 -12.48 11.17 3.21
CA SER A 104 -11.03 11.10 3.00
C SER A 104 -10.60 9.70 2.56
N LEU A 105 -11.11 8.64 3.18
CA LEU A 105 -10.82 7.27 2.76
C LEU A 105 -11.24 6.99 1.32
N TRP A 106 -12.47 7.31 0.94
CA TRP A 106 -12.96 7.06 -0.43
C TRP A 106 -12.21 7.87 -1.47
N VAL A 107 -11.83 9.12 -1.15
CA VAL A 107 -10.97 9.93 -2.02
C VAL A 107 -9.61 9.28 -2.19
N ILE A 108 -8.97 8.83 -1.11
CA ILE A 108 -7.66 8.16 -1.17
C ILE A 108 -7.76 6.86 -1.99
N ILE A 109 -8.78 6.04 -1.75
CA ILE A 109 -9.04 4.81 -2.52
C ILE A 109 -9.24 5.16 -4.00
N GLY A 110 -10.09 6.13 -4.31
CA GLY A 110 -10.39 6.54 -5.68
C GLY A 110 -9.15 7.04 -6.43
N LEU A 111 -8.34 7.90 -5.79
CA LEU A 111 -7.09 8.39 -6.38
C LEU A 111 -6.07 7.25 -6.60
N SER A 112 -5.96 6.33 -5.64
CA SER A 112 -5.06 5.18 -5.74
C SER A 112 -5.50 4.22 -6.86
N ALA A 113 -6.81 3.94 -6.94
CA ALA A 113 -7.42 3.10 -7.97
C ALA A 113 -7.25 3.72 -9.36
N LEU A 114 -7.43 5.03 -9.50
CA LEU A 114 -7.24 5.73 -10.77
C LEU A 114 -5.82 5.51 -11.32
N VAL A 115 -4.80 5.61 -10.47
CA VAL A 115 -3.41 5.38 -10.88
C VAL A 115 -3.16 3.92 -11.25
N GLY A 116 -3.67 2.98 -10.45
CA GLY A 116 -3.55 1.54 -10.74
C GLY A 116 -4.25 1.15 -12.05
N LEU A 117 -5.49 1.60 -12.26
CA LEU A 117 -6.27 1.35 -13.47
C LEU A 117 -5.62 1.98 -14.70
N ARG A 118 -5.09 3.21 -14.58
CA ARG A 118 -4.31 3.83 -15.65
C ARG A 118 -3.13 2.95 -16.05
N GLU A 119 -2.44 2.35 -15.09
CA GLU A 119 -1.30 1.48 -15.40
C GLU A 119 -1.75 0.22 -16.15
N VAL A 120 -2.82 -0.44 -15.72
CA VAL A 120 -3.38 -1.59 -16.46
C VAL A 120 -3.78 -1.18 -17.89
N ALA A 121 -4.48 -0.05 -18.04
CA ALA A 121 -4.98 0.44 -19.33
C ALA A 121 -3.89 0.83 -20.33
N ARG A 122 -2.63 0.98 -19.92
CA ARG A 122 -1.52 1.21 -20.87
C ARG A 122 -1.14 -0.03 -21.67
N TYR A 123 -1.55 -1.21 -21.23
CA TYR A 123 -1.12 -2.49 -21.82
C TYR A 123 -2.28 -3.29 -22.43
N VAL A 124 -3.47 -2.68 -22.54
CA VAL A 124 -4.66 -3.19 -23.23
C VAL A 124 -4.91 -2.32 -24.45
#